data_AF-A0A196NHY4-F1
#
_entry.id   AF-A0A196NHY4-F1
#
_cell.length_a   1.000
_cell.length_b   1.000
_cell.length_c   1.000
_cell.angle_alpha   90.00
_cell.angle_beta   90.00
_cell.angle_gamma   90.00
#
_symmetry.space_group_name_H-M   'P 1'
#
loop_
_entity.id
_entity.type
_entity.pdbx_description
1 polymer ?
#
loop_
_entity_poly.entity_id
_entity_poly.type
_entity_poly.pdbx_seq_one_letter_code
_entity_poly.pdbx_strand_id
1 'polypeptide(L)'
;MLPLCEDMRMIIDQKDTRPLHEAAPLACAPARSDADALEAALADMTRAFSSDFVAGRVGERHNTYQHRTRVLRQMGGQLAKLREREDAGS
;
A
#
# COMPACT_ATOMS: atom_id res chain seq x y z
N MET A 1 16.50 43.86 1.15
CA MET A 1 15.56 43.98 2.28
C MET A 1 14.35 43.10 1.92
N LEU A 2 14.06 42.08 2.73
CA LEU A 2 13.20 40.89 2.48
C LEU A 2 11.76 41.18 1.99
N PRO A 3 11.03 40.22 1.38
CA PRO A 3 10.20 39.23 2.14
C PRO A 3 10.30 37.78 1.60
N LEU A 4 10.34 36.74 2.44
CA LEU A 4 9.19 35.97 2.98
C LEU A 4 8.28 35.34 1.91
N CYS A 5 8.40 34.02 1.72
CA CYS A 5 7.32 33.00 1.82
C CYS A 5 7.75 31.72 1.08
N GLU A 6 8.05 30.68 1.85
CA GLU A 6 8.33 29.32 1.40
C GLU A 6 7.20 28.75 0.52
N ASP A 7 7.63 28.11 -0.57
CA ASP A 7 6.85 27.41 -1.59
C ASP A 7 6.02 26.25 -1.01
N MET A 8 4.83 26.58 -0.51
CA MET A 8 3.79 25.62 -0.18
C MET A 8 2.60 25.77 -1.14
N ARG A 9 2.78 25.33 -2.38
CA ARG A 9 1.66 24.95 -3.24
C ARG A 9 1.98 23.65 -3.97
N MET A 10 1.40 22.58 -3.41
CA MET A 10 1.16 21.30 -4.07
C MET A 10 0.63 21.54 -5.48
N ILE A 11 1.44 21.23 -6.48
CA ILE A 11 1.03 21.20 -7.88
C ILE A 11 0.22 19.91 -8.04
N ILE A 12 -1.09 20.08 -7.87
CA ILE A 12 -2.09 19.13 -8.33
C ILE A 12 -2.06 19.19 -9.86
N ASP A 13 -1.32 18.29 -10.51
CA ASP A 13 -1.50 18.04 -11.94
C ASP A 13 -2.63 17.02 -12.12
N GLN A 14 -3.85 17.55 -12.13
CA GLN A 14 -5.02 16.91 -12.69
C GLN A 14 -4.95 17.02 -14.21
N LYS A 15 -4.53 15.96 -14.92
CA LYS A 15 -5.05 15.71 -16.27
C LYS A 15 -4.81 14.29 -16.76
N ASP A 16 -5.85 13.75 -17.38
CA ASP A 16 -5.91 12.46 -18.09
C ASP A 16 -6.03 11.19 -17.26
N THR A 17 -7.21 11.02 -16.63
CA THR A 17 -7.80 9.69 -16.45
C THR A 17 -9.19 9.66 -17.06
N ARG A 18 -9.25 9.23 -18.32
CA ARG A 18 -10.49 8.71 -18.92
C ARG A 18 -10.90 7.42 -18.19
N PRO A 19 -12.21 7.16 -18.02
CA PRO A 19 -12.70 6.09 -17.17
C PRO A 19 -12.61 4.78 -17.94
N LEU A 20 -11.58 3.97 -17.66
CA LEU A 20 -11.55 2.59 -18.07
C LEU A 20 -11.73 1.71 -16.85
N HIS A 21 -12.95 1.18 -16.77
CA HIS A 21 -13.36 0.03 -16.00
C HIS A 21 -13.45 0.23 -14.48
N GLU A 22 -14.69 0.31 -14.04
CA GLU A 22 -15.17 -0.18 -12.76
C GLU A 22 -14.63 -1.60 -12.54
N ALA A 23 -13.39 -1.70 -12.04
CA ALA A 23 -12.96 -2.88 -11.33
C ALA A 23 -13.83 -2.89 -10.07
N ALA A 24 -14.85 -3.73 -10.09
CA ALA A 24 -15.72 -4.04 -8.96
C ALA A 24 -14.90 -3.99 -7.67
N PRO A 25 -15.43 -3.43 -6.56
CA PRO A 25 -14.77 -3.58 -5.29
C PRO A 25 -14.62 -5.09 -5.11
N LEU A 26 -13.38 -5.60 -5.22
CA LEU A 26 -13.03 -6.90 -4.71
C LEU A 26 -13.58 -6.87 -3.31
N ALA A 27 -14.65 -7.61 -3.09
CA ALA A 27 -15.34 -7.61 -1.82
C ALA A 27 -14.29 -8.07 -0.81
N CYS A 28 -13.68 -7.10 -0.12
CA CYS A 28 -13.03 -7.35 1.15
C CYS A 28 -14.13 -7.99 1.98
N ALA A 29 -14.03 -9.31 2.17
CA ALA A 29 -14.82 -9.98 3.18
C ALA A 29 -14.71 -9.13 4.46
N PRO A 30 -15.80 -8.94 5.23
CA PRO A 30 -15.71 -8.16 6.46
C PRO A 30 -14.63 -8.78 7.32
N ALA A 31 -13.51 -8.07 7.46
CA ALA A 31 -12.39 -8.55 8.24
C ALA A 31 -12.90 -8.76 9.66
N ARG A 32 -12.74 -9.98 10.16
CA ARG A 32 -13.27 -10.38 11.47
C ARG A 32 -12.47 -9.73 12.59
N SER A 33 -11.26 -9.28 12.28
CA SER A 33 -10.32 -8.58 13.14
C SER A 33 -9.39 -7.65 12.33
N ASP A 34 -8.74 -6.71 13.01
CA ASP A 34 -7.71 -5.85 12.40
C ASP A 34 -6.52 -6.67 11.86
N ALA A 35 -6.20 -7.80 12.50
CA ALA A 35 -5.18 -8.71 12.01
C ALA A 35 -5.59 -9.37 10.69
N ASP A 36 -6.84 -9.82 10.56
CA ASP A 36 -7.35 -10.40 9.30
C ASP A 36 -7.34 -9.37 8.16
N ALA A 37 -7.69 -8.10 8.46
CA ALA A 37 -7.65 -7.02 7.48
C ALA A 37 -6.22 -6.77 6.98
N LEU A 38 -5.26 -6.70 7.91
CA LEU A 38 -3.86 -6.46 7.59
C LEU A 38 -3.23 -7.65 6.85
N GLU A 39 -3.62 -8.87 7.19
CA GLU A 39 -3.20 -10.09 6.50
C GLU A 39 -3.69 -10.11 5.04
N ALA A 40 -4.97 -9.80 4.81
CA ALA A 40 -5.52 -9.69 3.46
C ALA A 40 -4.79 -8.61 2.64
N ALA A 41 -4.56 -7.42 3.23
CA ALA A 41 -3.83 -6.35 2.58
C ALA A 41 -2.37 -6.74 2.24
N LEU A 42 -1.70 -7.49 3.13
CA LEU A 42 -0.35 -7.99 2.89
C LEU A 42 -0.33 -9.00 1.73
N ALA A 43 -1.31 -9.90 1.66
CA ALA A 43 -1.44 -10.86 0.58
C ALA A 43 -1.64 -10.16 -0.77
N ASP A 44 -2.54 -9.18 -0.82
CA ASP A 44 -2.80 -8.39 -2.04
C ASP A 44 -1.57 -7.60 -2.49
N MET A 45 -0.89 -6.94 -1.55
CA MET A 45 0.32 -6.17 -1.87
C MET A 45 1.45 -7.09 -2.37
N THR A 46 1.60 -8.28 -1.78
CA THR A 46 2.57 -9.30 -2.20
C THR A 46 2.26 -9.82 -3.60
N ARG A 47 0.98 -10.07 -3.89
CA ARG A 47 0.53 -10.51 -5.22
C ARG A 47 0.79 -9.44 -6.28
N ALA A 48 0.46 -8.18 -5.99
CA ALA A 48 0.75 -7.07 -6.88
C ALA A 48 2.26 -6.90 -7.13
N PHE A 49 3.07 -7.02 -6.07
CA PHE A 49 4.52 -6.92 -6.17
C PHE A 49 5.11 -8.04 -7.02
N SER A 50 4.65 -9.27 -6.82
CA SER A 50 5.09 -10.43 -7.60
C SER A 50 4.73 -10.28 -9.08
N SER A 51 3.52 -9.80 -9.38
CA SER A 51 3.08 -9.48 -10.75
C SER A 51 3.98 -8.44 -11.41
N ASP A 52 4.30 -7.35 -10.71
CA ASP A 52 5.19 -6.31 -11.23
C ASP A 52 6.62 -6.82 -11.43
N PHE A 53 7.10 -7.68 -10.53
CA PHE A 53 8.44 -8.26 -10.63
C PHE A 53 8.57 -9.15 -11.87
N VAL A 54 7.62 -10.07 -12.08
CA VAL A 54 7.62 -10.94 -13.28
C VAL A 54 7.42 -10.13 -14.56
N ALA A 55 6.62 -9.06 -14.50
CA ALA A 55 6.42 -8.17 -15.65
C ALA A 55 7.59 -7.19 -15.90
N GLY A 56 8.64 -7.21 -15.07
CA GLY A 56 9.79 -6.29 -15.22
C GLY A 56 9.47 -4.83 -14.90
N ARG A 57 8.33 -4.53 -14.27
CA ARG A 57 7.88 -3.16 -13.94
C ARG A 57 8.46 -2.62 -12.63
N VAL A 58 9.17 -3.46 -11.88
CA VAL A 58 9.86 -3.03 -10.66
C VAL A 58 11.02 -2.10 -11.05
N GLY A 59 10.97 -0.88 -10.53
CA GLY A 59 11.88 0.21 -10.85
C GLY A 59 11.21 1.38 -11.61
N GLU A 60 10.03 1.16 -12.19
CA GLU A 60 9.28 2.21 -12.91
C GLU A 60 8.44 3.08 -11.98
N ARG A 61 8.24 4.37 -12.29
CA ARG A 61 7.28 5.26 -11.60
C ARG A 61 7.28 5.15 -10.05
N HIS A 62 8.47 5.14 -9.44
CA HIS A 62 8.66 5.02 -7.98
C HIS A 62 8.36 3.62 -7.38
N ASN A 63 8.13 2.60 -8.22
CA ASN A 63 7.92 1.21 -7.84
C ASN A 63 9.26 0.50 -7.53
N THR A 64 10.06 1.00 -6.59
CA THR A 64 11.38 0.40 -6.34
C THR A 64 11.26 -0.89 -5.53
N TYR A 65 12.11 -1.87 -5.88
CA TYR A 65 12.21 -3.14 -5.17
C TYR A 65 12.43 -2.94 -3.66
N GLN A 66 13.36 -2.03 -3.33
CA GLN A 66 13.75 -1.72 -1.95
C GLN A 66 12.58 -1.12 -1.16
N HIS A 67 11.81 -0.20 -1.76
CA HIS A 67 10.67 0.39 -1.10
C HIS A 67 9.60 -0.65 -0.80
N ARG A 68 9.20 -1.45 -1.81
CA ARG A 68 8.11 -2.42 -1.64
C ARG A 68 8.46 -3.56 -0.69
N THR A 69 9.67 -4.09 -0.79
CA THR A 69 10.14 -5.12 0.16
C THR A 69 10.23 -4.57 1.59
N ARG A 70 10.60 -3.30 1.77
CA ARG A 70 10.56 -2.66 3.09
C ARG A 70 9.14 -2.57 3.63
N VAL A 71 8.18 -2.11 2.82
CA VAL A 71 6.77 -2.00 3.25
C VAL A 71 6.19 -3.36 3.59
N LEU A 72 6.40 -4.39 2.75
CA LEU A 72 5.94 -5.76 3.02
C LEU A 72 6.48 -6.30 4.35
N ARG A 73 7.76 -6.05 4.65
CA ARG A 73 8.36 -6.45 5.95
C ARG A 73 7.75 -5.68 7.12
N GLN A 74 7.46 -4.39 6.96
CA GLN A 74 6.82 -3.58 8.00
C GLN A 74 5.40 -4.06 8.29
N MET A 75 4.60 -4.32 7.24
CA MET A 75 3.26 -4.88 7.37
C MET A 75 3.28 -6.25 8.06
N GLY A 76 4.21 -7.14 7.66
CA GLY A 76 4.35 -8.45 8.29
C GLY A 76 4.72 -8.37 9.77
N GLY A 77 5.60 -7.44 10.14
CA GLY A 77 5.94 -7.19 11.55
C GLY A 77 4.79 -6.60 12.36
N GLN A 78 3.94 -5.77 11.75
CA GLN A 78 2.72 -5.26 12.38
C GLN A 78 1.68 -6.37 12.58
N LEU A 79 1.51 -7.24 11.58
CA LEU A 79 0.60 -8.39 11.67
C LEU A 79 1.01 -9.34 12.79
N ALA A 80 2.30 -9.67 12.90
CA ALA A 80 2.80 -10.51 13.99
C ALA A 80 2.43 -9.94 15.38
N LYS A 81 2.62 -8.62 15.57
CA LYS A 81 2.25 -7.94 16.82
C LYS A 81 0.76 -7.94 17.10
N LEU A 82 -0.09 -7.86 16.06
CA LEU A 82 -1.54 -7.91 16.23
C LEU A 82 -1.97 -9.31 16.66
N ARG A 83 -1.45 -10.36 16.02
CA ARG A 83 -1.73 -11.76 16.39
C ARG A 83 -1.29 -12.07 17.82
N GLU A 84 -0.08 -11.66 18.22
CA GLU A 84 0.38 -11.80 19.61
C GLU A 84 -0.57 -11.15 20.64
N ARG A 85 -1.19 -10.03 20.29
CA ARG A 85 -2.15 -9.33 21.16
C ARG A 85 -3.51 -10.00 21.20
N GLU A 86 -3.97 -10.54 20.06
CA GLU A 86 -5.20 -11.32 19.99
C GLU A 86 -5.08 -12.61 20.82
N ASP A 87 -3.95 -13.30 20.69
CA ASP A 87 -3.66 -14.52 21.45
C ASP A 87 -3.51 -14.26 22.96
N ALA A 88 -2.92 -13.13 23.34
CA ALA A 88 -2.77 -12.74 24.76
C ALA A 88 -4.06 -12.19 25.39
N GLY A 89 -5.05 -11.82 24.58
CA GLY A 89 -6.34 -11.28 25.02
C GLY A 89 -7.46 -12.33 25.10
N SER A 90 -7.20 -13.58 24.71
CA SER A 90 -8.13 -14.72 24.81
C SER A 90 -7.88 -15.56 26.05
#